data_AF-A0A9E1WH18-F1
#
_entry.id   AF-A0A9E1WH18-F1
#
_cell.length_a   1.000
_cell.length_b   1.000
_cell.length_c   1.000
_cell.angle_alpha   90.00
_cell.angle_beta   90.00
_cell.angle_gamma   90.00
#
_symmetry.space_group_name_H-M   'P 1'
#
loop_
_entity.id
_entity.type
_entity.pdbx_description
1 polymer ?
#
loop_
_entity_poly.entity_id
_entity_poly.type
_entity_poly.pdbx_seq_one_letter_code
_entity_poly.pdbx_strand_id
1 'polypeptide(L)' 'KTSDQVDFLPGIFSIEEFHEYGLKNKFQLGFVLFPTTIDQIKLVADHGLNMPPKSTWIEPKLRSGLTIYNLKE' A
#
# COMPACT_ATOMS: atom_id res chain seq x y z
N LYS A 1 5.49 -9.50 -8.97
CA LYS A 1 6.78 -8.80 -9.10
C LYS A 1 7.43 -9.33 -10.36
N THR A 2 7.49 -8.53 -11.41
CA THR A 2 7.87 -9.01 -12.76
C THR A 2 9.20 -8.42 -13.23
N SER A 3 9.82 -7.53 -12.45
CA SER A 3 11.13 -6.96 -12.73
C SER A 3 11.79 -6.52 -11.43
N ASP A 4 13.12 -6.69 -11.34
CA ASP A 4 13.94 -6.21 -10.22
C ASP A 4 14.17 -4.69 -10.24
N GLN A 5 13.75 -4.03 -11.32
CA GLN A 5 13.91 -2.59 -11.54
C GLN A 5 12.80 -1.75 -10.90
N VAL A 6 11.73 -2.38 -10.40
CA VAL A 6 10.58 -1.70 -9.80
C VAL A 6 10.30 -2.31 -8.44
N ASP A 7 10.35 -1.47 -7.41
CA ASP A 7 9.99 -1.86 -6.06
C ASP A 7 8.92 -0.95 -5.47
N PHE A 8 8.23 -1.46 -4.46
CA PHE A 8 7.18 -0.73 -3.76
C PHE A 8 7.56 -0.56 -2.30
N LEU A 9 7.63 0.69 -1.85
CA LEU A 9 7.82 1.02 -0.45
C LEU A 9 6.46 1.18 0.26
N PRO A 10 6.27 0.53 1.42
CA PRO A 10 5.14 0.76 2.31
C PRO A 10 4.81 2.23 2.57
N GLY A 11 3.52 2.57 2.70
CA GLY A 11 3.07 3.93 3.00
C GLY A 11 3.30 4.40 4.45
N ILE A 12 4.07 3.65 5.24
CA ILE A 12 4.45 4.05 6.62
C ILE A 12 5.66 4.99 6.64
N PHE A 13 6.44 5.01 5.56
CA PHE A 13 7.67 5.78 5.50
C PHE A 13 7.39 7.26 5.28
N SER A 14 8.15 8.12 5.96
CA SER A 14 8.16 9.56 5.69
C SER A 14 8.79 9.88 4.33
N ILE A 15 8.66 11.13 3.85
CA ILE A 15 9.29 11.55 2.60
C ILE A 15 10.82 11.43 2.69
N GLU A 16 11.38 11.71 3.86
CA GLU A 16 12.82 11.66 4.15
C GLU A 16 13.30 10.21 4.10
N GLU A 17 12.58 9.30 4.76
CA GLU A 17 12.87 7.86 4.74
C GLU A 17 12.74 7.30 3.31
N PHE A 18 11.72 7.72 2.56
CA PHE A 18 11.58 7.34 1.15
C PHE A 18 12.79 7.77 0.31
N HIS A 19 13.28 8.99 0.53
CA HIS A 19 14.45 9.51 -0.17
C HIS A 19 15.74 8.76 0.22
N GLU A 20 15.92 8.48 1.52
CA GLU A 20 17.11 7.80 2.03
C GLU A 20 17.15 6.32 1.64
N TYR A 21 16.06 5.58 1.83
CA TYR A 21 16.02 4.13 1.56
C TYR A 21 15.77 3.80 0.09
N GLY A 22 14.92 4.58 -0.59
CA GLY A 22 14.53 4.32 -1.97
C GLY A 22 15.55 4.84 -2.98
N LEU A 23 15.80 6.15 -2.96
CA LEU A 23 16.56 6.83 -4.01
C LEU A 23 18.07 6.74 -3.80
N LYS A 24 18.55 7.06 -2.60
CA LYS A 24 19.98 7.21 -2.36
C LYS A 24 20.78 5.90 -2.52
N ASN A 25 20.12 4.76 -2.33
CA ASN A 25 20.78 3.45 -2.27
C ASN A 25 20.47 2.50 -3.44
N LYS A 26 19.38 2.70 -4.20
CA LYS A 26 18.93 1.64 -5.13
C LYS A 26 18.21 2.11 -6.40
N PHE A 27 17.47 3.21 -6.37
CA PHE A 27 16.64 3.65 -7.51
C PHE A 27 16.93 5.09 -7.94
N GLN A 28 16.82 5.38 -9.23
CA GLN A 28 17.06 6.73 -9.77
C GLN A 28 15.85 7.67 -9.64
N LEU A 29 14.65 7.10 -9.54
CA LEU A 29 13.39 7.84 -9.48
C LEU A 29 12.40 7.13 -8.56
N GLY A 30 11.57 7.91 -7.88
CA GLY A 30 10.52 7.42 -7.01
C GLY A 30 9.27 8.27 -7.15
N PHE A 31 8.11 7.61 -7.07
CA PHE A 31 6.80 8.26 -7.13
C PHE A 31 6.14 8.14 -5.76
N VAL A 32 5.68 9.28 -5.23
CA VAL A 32 4.88 9.33 -4.01
C VAL A 32 3.52 9.92 -4.36
N LEU A 33 2.46 9.26 -3.90
CA LEU A 33 1.09 9.70 -4.12
C LEU A 33 0.56 10.40 -2.87
N PHE A 34 -0.31 11.38 -3.07
CA PHE A 34 -1.00 12.03 -1.96
C PHE A 34 -1.96 11.02 -1.29
N PRO A 35 -2.04 10.99 0.05
CA PRO A 35 -2.92 10.05 0.75
C PRO A 35 -4.39 10.30 0.39
N THR A 36 -5.09 9.21 0.06
CA THR A 36 -6.53 9.22 -0.21
C THR A 36 -7.32 9.16 1.09
N THR A 37 -8.41 9.90 1.19
CA THR A 37 -9.31 9.82 2.35
C THR A 37 -10.18 8.58 2.29
N ILE A 38 -10.72 8.16 3.43
CA ILE A 38 -11.67 7.03 3.50
C ILE A 38 -12.91 7.29 2.63
N ASP A 39 -13.40 8.52 2.59
CA ASP A 39 -14.58 8.87 1.80
C ASP A 39 -14.31 8.77 0.29
N GLN A 40 -13.10 9.14 -0.15
CA GLN A 40 -12.68 8.94 -1.55
C GLN A 40 -12.62 7.44 -1.90
N ILE A 41 -12.10 6.61 -1.00
CA ILE A 41 -12.03 5.16 -1.21
C ILE A 41 -13.44 4.56 -1.32
N LYS A 42 -14.37 4.98 -0.44
CA LYS A 42 -15.77 4.54 -0.49
C LYS A 42 -16.44 4.94 -1.80
N LEU A 43 -16.26 6.19 -2.23
CA LEU A 43 -16.83 6.69 -3.49
C LEU A 43 -16.38 5.85 -4.70
N VAL A 44 -15.11 5.46 -4.76
CA VAL A 44 -14.58 4.58 -5.82
C VAL A 44 -15.30 3.24 -5.81
N ALA A 45 -15.52 2.65 -4.63
CA ALA A 45 -16.23 1.38 -4.48
C ALA A 45 -17.73 1.48 -4.81
N ASP A 46 -18.39 2.56 -4.38
CA ASP A 46 -19.81 2.83 -4.67
C ASP A 46 -20.07 2.95 -6.17
N HIS A 47 -19.07 3.39 -6.94
CA HIS A 47 -19.09 3.46 -8.40
C HIS A 47 -18.72 2.14 -9.09
N GLY A 48 -18.47 1.05 -8.33
CA GLY A 48 -18.04 -0.23 -8.87
C GLY A 48 -16.64 -0.20 -9.51
N LEU A 49 -15.81 0.77 -9.13
CA LEU A 49 -14.45 0.94 -9.64
C LEU A 49 -13.43 0.33 -8.68
N ASN A 50 -12.19 0.19 -9.15
CA ASN A 50 -11.08 -0.35 -8.38
C ASN A 50 -9.98 0.69 -8.19
N MET A 51 -9.39 0.73 -6.99
CA MET A 51 -8.19 1.52 -6.75
C MET A 51 -7.01 0.93 -7.56
N PRO A 52 -6.14 1.76 -8.16
CA PRO A 52 -4.93 1.27 -8.80
C PRO A 52 -4.08 0.45 -7.81
N PRO A 53 -3.46 -0.65 -8.24
CA PRO A 53 -2.59 -1.44 -7.37
C PRO A 53 -1.54 -0.56 -6.70
N LYS A 54 -1.32 -0.76 -5.40
CA LYS A 54 -0.28 -0.05 -4.61
C LYS A 54 -0.48 1.47 -4.47
N SER A 55 -1.67 2.00 -4.78
CA SER A 55 -2.01 3.41 -4.57
C SER A 55 -2.49 3.75 -3.15
N THR A 56 -2.78 2.74 -2.33
CA THR A 56 -3.34 2.88 -0.98
C THR A 56 -2.64 1.96 0.02
N TRP A 57 -2.38 2.48 1.23
CA TRP A 57 -1.83 1.73 2.35
C TRP A 57 -2.77 1.84 3.56
N ILE A 58 -3.38 0.73 3.95
CA ILE A 58 -4.34 0.68 5.06
C ILE A 58 -3.67 0.05 6.28
N GLU A 59 -3.85 0.68 7.45
CA GLU A 59 -3.51 0.14 8.76
C GLU A 59 -4.68 0.27 9.76
N PRO A 60 -4.93 -0.74 10.61
CA PRO A 60 -4.29 -2.06 10.60
C PRO A 60 -4.62 -2.80 9.30
N LYS A 61 -3.75 -3.73 8.89
CA LYS A 61 -4.08 -4.60 7.75
C LYS A 61 -5.41 -5.27 8.02
N LEU A 62 -6.29 -5.27 7.02
CA LEU A 62 -7.54 -6.02 7.08
C LEU A 62 -7.16 -7.44 7.47
N ARG A 63 -7.67 -7.91 8.60
CA ARG A 63 -7.45 -9.30 9.02
C ARG A 63 -8.03 -10.15 7.90
N SER A 64 -7.18 -10.86 7.17
CA SER A 64 -7.68 -11.83 6.22
C SER A 64 -8.46 -12.85 7.03
N GLY A 65 -9.71 -13.10 6.63
CA GLY A 65 -10.58 -14.07 7.26
C GLY A 65 -10.10 -15.51 7.01
N LEU A 66 -8.89 -15.85 7.42
CA LEU A 66 -8.60 -17.22 7.83
C LEU A 66 -9.45 -17.41 9.09
N THR A 67 -10.52 -18.18 8.96
CA THR A 67 -11.48 -18.45 10.01
C THR A 67 -10.75 -18.62 11.35
N ILE A 68 -11.12 -17.84 12.36
CA ILE A 68 -10.70 -18.12 13.74
C ILE A 68 -11.49 -19.37 14.17
N TYR A 69 -11.13 -20.53 13.63
CA TYR A 69 -11.63 -21.80 14.14
C TYR A 69 -10.84 -22.10 15.41
N ASN A 70 -11.56 -22.25 16.52
CA ASN A 70 -10.96 -22.66 17.78
C ASN A 70 -10.41 -24.08 17.59
N LEU A 71 -9.08 -24.27 17.67
CA LEU A 71 -8.42 -25.58 17.61
C LEU A 71 -8.61 -26.40 18.90
N LYS A 72 -9.71 -26.16 19.63
CA LYS A 72 -10.09 -26.88 20.84
C LYS A 72 -11.36 -27.68 20.55
N GLU A 73 -11.19 -28.68 19.70
CA GLU A 73 -11.85 -29.98 19.83
C GLU A 73 -10.75 -31.02 20.01
#